data_AF-A0A0A2WLT0-F1
#
_entry.id   AF-A0A0A2WLT0-F1
#
_cell.length_a   1.000
_cell.length_b   1.000
_cell.length_c   1.000
_cell.angle_alpha   90.00
_cell.angle_beta   90.00
_cell.angle_gamma   90.00
#
_symmetry.space_group_name_H-M   'P 1'
#
loop_
_entity.id
_entity.type
_entity.pdbx_description
1 polymer ?
#
loop_
_entity_poly.entity_id
_entity_poly.type
_entity_poly.pdbx_seq_one_letter_code
_entity_poly.pdbx_strand_id
1 'polypeptide(L)'
;MAITYSQQKQAEWNAFKANGGSITFEIDGTDISDDASFEKLPSLQSLLKTGFEIPPTPLIETAELQSLIQVHGSEWDYILCRIYLAGGRVIYLQLPNGQYEATCTVP
;
A
#
# COMPACT_ATOMS: atom_id res chain seq x y z
N MET A 1 12.16 -6.32 2.98
CA MET A 1 12.05 -7.53 2.14
C MET A 1 11.70 -7.07 0.74
N ALA A 2 12.26 -7.68 -0.31
CA ALA A 2 11.95 -7.29 -1.68
C ALA A 2 10.54 -7.78 -2.02
N ILE A 3 9.65 -6.87 -2.43
CA ILE A 3 8.40 -7.28 -3.07
C ILE A 3 8.83 -8.19 -4.21
N THR A 4 8.36 -9.43 -4.22
CA THR A 4 8.80 -10.42 -5.20
C THR A 4 8.20 -10.01 -6.55
N TYR A 5 8.88 -9.11 -7.26
CA TYR A 5 8.52 -8.70 -8.61
C TYR A 5 8.75 -9.89 -9.54
N SER A 6 7.72 -10.72 -9.73
CA SER A 6 7.63 -11.47 -10.97
C SER A 6 7.62 -10.46 -12.13
N GLN A 7 8.23 -10.81 -13.27
CA GLN A 7 8.24 -9.92 -14.45
C GLN A 7 6.82 -9.48 -14.85
N GLN A 8 5.84 -10.34 -14.59
CA GLN A 8 4.43 -10.08 -14.82
C GLN A 8 3.90 -8.92 -13.95
N LYS A 9 4.20 -8.92 -12.64
CA LYS A 9 3.80 -7.81 -11.76
C LYS A 9 4.48 -6.50 -12.10
N GLN A 10 5.72 -6.55 -12.59
CA GLN A 10 6.42 -5.35 -13.04
C GLN A 10 5.75 -4.75 -14.29
N ALA A 11 5.28 -5.59 -15.22
CA ALA A 11 4.51 -5.14 -16.38
C ALA A 11 3.15 -4.55 -15.99
N GLU A 12 2.42 -5.20 -15.07
CA GLU A 12 1.17 -4.68 -14.51
C GLU A 12 1.39 -3.33 -13.81
N TRP A 13 2.45 -3.20 -13.01
CA TRP A 13 2.79 -1.95 -12.34
C TRP A 13 3.14 -0.85 -13.35
N ASN A 14 3.88 -1.16 -14.41
CA ASN A 14 4.15 -0.19 -15.47
C ASN A 14 2.88 0.25 -16.20
N ALA A 15 1.97 -0.68 -16.50
CA ALA A 15 0.69 -0.37 -17.12
C ALA A 15 -0.19 0.49 -16.20
N PHE A 16 -0.26 0.16 -14.92
CA PHE A 16 -0.97 0.92 -13.88
C PHE A 16 -0.41 2.34 -13.72
N LYS A 17 0.92 2.49 -13.70
CA LYS A 17 1.56 3.83 -13.65
C LYS A 17 1.24 4.69 -14.86
N ALA A 18 1.04 4.09 -16.02
CA ALA A 18 0.81 4.81 -17.27
C ALA A 18 -0.67 5.12 -17.52
N ASN A 19 -1.58 4.22 -17.11
CA ASN A 19 -3.00 4.29 -17.45
C ASN A 19 -3.94 4.42 -16.24
N GLY A 20 -3.41 4.38 -15.00
CA GLY A 20 -4.23 4.22 -13.81
C GLY A 20 -4.89 2.84 -13.73
N GLY A 21 -5.99 2.73 -13.00
CA GLY A 21 -6.78 1.50 -12.87
C GLY A 21 -6.70 0.88 -11.47
N SER A 22 -6.65 -0.44 -11.38
CA SER A 22 -6.56 -1.18 -10.12
C SER A 22 -5.45 -2.24 -10.18
N ILE A 23 -4.61 -2.30 -9.16
CA ILE A 23 -3.58 -3.33 -9.00
C ILE A 23 -3.59 -3.87 -7.58
N THR A 24 -3.57 -5.19 -7.44
CA THR A 24 -3.46 -5.89 -6.15
C THR A 24 -2.03 -6.33 -5.88
N PHE A 25 -1.62 -6.22 -4.63
CA PHE A 25 -0.35 -6.73 -4.12
C PHE A 25 -0.61 -7.62 -2.91
N GLU A 26 0.12 -8.71 -2.81
CA GLU A 26 0.17 -9.50 -1.58
C GLU A 26 1.38 -9.01 -0.77
N ILE A 27 1.12 -8.50 0.43
CA ILE A 27 2.12 -7.93 1.33
C ILE A 27 2.00 -8.56 2.71
N ASP A 28 3.05 -8.41 3.53
CA ASP A 28 2.99 -8.83 4.91
C ASP A 28 2.41 -7.73 5.81
N GLY A 29 1.91 -8.08 6.99
CA GLY A 29 1.45 -7.07 7.96
C GLY A 29 2.57 -6.11 8.37
N THR A 30 3.82 -6.56 8.35
CA THR A 30 5.01 -5.75 8.60
C THR A 30 5.24 -4.65 7.54
N ASP A 31 4.79 -4.85 6.29
CA ASP A 31 4.84 -3.81 5.26
C ASP A 31 3.83 -2.68 5.52
N ILE A 32 2.74 -2.97 6.25
CA ILE A 32 1.73 -1.99 6.63
C ILE A 32 2.17 -1.23 7.88
N SER A 33 2.68 -1.95 8.88
CA SER A 33 3.25 -1.38 10.09
C SER A 33 4.23 -2.36 10.71
N ASP A 34 5.43 -1.88 11.03
CA ASP A 34 6.52 -2.70 11.56
C ASP A 34 6.12 -3.53 12.80
N ASP A 35 5.25 -2.98 13.66
CA ASP A 35 4.72 -3.66 14.88
C ASP A 35 3.31 -4.28 14.68
N ALA A 36 2.77 -4.21 13.46
CA ALA A 36 1.39 -4.60 13.14
C ALA A 36 0.34 -3.97 14.09
N SER A 37 0.64 -2.79 14.63
CA SER A 37 -0.19 -2.16 15.68
C SER A 37 -1.60 -1.82 15.19
N PHE A 38 -1.79 -1.71 13.88
CA PHE A 38 -3.11 -1.52 13.25
C PHE A 38 -4.07 -2.70 13.52
N GLU A 39 -3.57 -3.93 13.70
CA GLU A 39 -4.39 -5.09 14.06
C GLU A 39 -4.98 -4.98 15.47
N LYS A 40 -4.32 -4.22 16.34
CA LYS A 40 -4.75 -3.98 17.72
C LYS A 40 -5.78 -2.85 17.83
N LEU A 41 -6.01 -2.09 16.76
CA LEU A 41 -6.99 -1.00 16.75
C LEU A 41 -8.41 -1.59 16.69
N PRO A 42 -9.27 -1.37 17.70
CA PRO A 42 -10.62 -1.96 17.75
C PRO A 42 -11.46 -1.60 16.52
N SER A 43 -11.28 -0.38 16.01
CA SER A 43 -11.97 0.14 14.83
C SER A 43 -11.55 -0.55 13.53
N LEU A 44 -10.30 -1.01 13.42
CA LEU A 44 -9.80 -1.73 12.25
C LEU A 44 -9.99 -3.24 12.40
N GLN A 45 -9.98 -3.77 13.62
CA GLN A 45 -10.04 -5.21 13.90
C GLN A 45 -11.29 -5.88 13.30
N SER A 46 -12.43 -5.17 13.29
CA SER A 46 -13.66 -5.63 12.63
C SER A 46 -13.59 -5.51 11.10
N LEU A 47 -12.74 -4.63 10.59
CA LEU A 47 -12.57 -4.32 9.16
C LEU A 47 -11.42 -5.10 8.50
N LEU A 48 -10.51 -5.71 9.28
CA LEU A 48 -9.38 -6.51 8.77
C LEU A 48 -9.85 -7.56 7.76
N LYS A 49 -11.01 -8.19 8.01
CA LYS A 49 -11.58 -9.25 7.16
C LYS A 49 -12.52 -8.77 6.06
N THR A 50 -12.95 -7.52 6.10
CA THR A 50 -13.88 -6.94 5.10
C THR A 50 -13.17 -5.98 4.14
N GLY A 51 -11.96 -5.58 4.45
CA GLY A 51 -11.21 -4.54 3.75
C GLY A 51 -11.22 -3.26 4.58
N PHE A 52 -10.03 -2.70 4.81
CA PHE A 52 -9.85 -1.40 5.45
C PHE A 52 -8.93 -0.53 4.61
N GLU A 53 -9.19 0.77 4.63
CA GLU A 53 -8.31 1.76 4.02
C GLU A 53 -7.53 2.45 5.14
N ILE A 54 -6.22 2.59 4.95
CA ILE A 54 -5.43 3.50 5.79
C ILE A 54 -5.37 4.81 5.03
N PRO A 55 -6.09 5.85 5.47
CA PRO A 55 -6.03 7.14 4.80
C PRO A 55 -4.57 7.62 4.77
N PRO A 56 -4.13 8.20 3.65
CA PRO A 56 -2.82 8.81 3.62
C PRO A 56 -2.76 9.88 4.69
N THR A 57 -1.69 9.92 5.45
CA THR A 57 -1.46 11.09 6.30
C THR A 57 -1.30 12.30 5.38
N PRO A 58 -1.94 13.45 5.63
CA PRO A 58 -1.77 14.67 4.79
C PRO A 58 -0.29 15.10 4.66
N LEU A 59 0.56 14.53 5.51
CA LEU A 59 2.00 14.65 5.48
C LEU A 59 2.67 14.16 4.17
N ILE A 60 2.10 13.20 3.44
CA ILE A 60 2.65 12.77 2.12
C ILE A 60 2.53 13.85 1.03
N GLU A 61 1.72 14.89 1.24
CA GLU A 61 1.59 16.03 0.34
C GLU A 61 2.81 16.97 0.41
N THR A 62 3.70 16.79 1.40
CA THR A 62 4.89 17.62 1.57
C THR A 62 6.10 17.06 0.81
N ALA A 63 6.82 17.94 0.09
CA ALA A 63 8.01 17.57 -0.69
C ALA A 63 9.15 16.99 0.17
N GLU A 64 9.23 17.39 1.44
CA GLU A 64 10.22 16.88 2.39
C GLU A 64 9.99 15.40 2.71
N LEU A 65 8.73 14.99 2.93
CA LEU A 65 8.42 13.58 3.16
C LEU A 65 8.48 12.74 1.90
N GLN A 66 8.15 13.29 0.73
CA GLN A 66 8.41 12.60 -0.54
C GLN A 66 9.89 12.30 -0.71
N SER A 67 10.76 13.24 -0.32
CA SER A 67 12.22 13.05 -0.31
C SER A 67 12.65 12.04 0.75
N LEU A 68 12.05 12.06 1.95
CA LEU A 68 12.34 11.07 2.99
C LEU A 68 11.89 9.65 2.60
N ILE A 69 10.73 9.50 1.96
CA ILE A 69 10.30 8.23 1.36
C ILE A 69 11.28 7.83 0.26
N GLN A 70 11.75 8.80 -0.54
CA GLN A 70 12.77 8.57 -1.56
C GLN A 70 14.15 8.15 -1.06
N VAL A 71 14.49 8.44 0.19
CA VAL A 71 15.82 8.18 0.76
C VAL A 71 15.78 7.04 1.78
N HIS A 72 14.67 6.88 2.50
CA HIS A 72 14.53 5.98 3.64
C HIS A 72 13.28 5.08 3.57
N GLY A 73 12.37 5.32 2.63
CA GLY A 73 11.14 4.54 2.51
C GLY A 73 11.40 3.13 1.99
N SER A 74 10.56 2.20 2.41
CA SER A 74 10.50 0.88 1.80
C SER A 74 9.86 0.97 0.43
N GLU A 75 10.07 -0.02 -0.43
CA GLU A 75 9.49 -0.09 -1.77
C GLU A 75 7.95 0.08 -1.76
N TRP A 76 7.31 -0.38 -0.68
CA TRP A 76 5.89 -0.18 -0.43
C TRP A 76 5.52 1.29 -0.18
N ASP A 77 6.29 2.03 0.63
CA ASP A 77 6.08 3.46 0.87
C ASP A 77 6.09 4.27 -0.43
N TYR A 78 6.98 3.92 -1.38
CA TYR A 78 6.99 4.56 -2.70
C TYR A 78 5.72 4.28 -3.50
N ILE A 79 5.23 3.04 -3.45
CA ILE A 79 4.00 2.63 -4.13
C ILE A 79 2.83 3.44 -3.57
N LEU A 80 2.68 3.47 -2.24
CA LEU A 80 1.64 4.21 -1.54
C LEU A 80 1.69 5.70 -1.88
N CYS A 81 2.86 6.32 -1.73
CA CYS A 81 3.07 7.73 -2.03
C CYS A 81 2.60 8.06 -3.46
N ARG A 82 2.98 7.24 -4.44
CA ARG A 82 2.56 7.44 -5.84
C ARG A 82 1.06 7.33 -6.03
N ILE A 83 0.43 6.31 -5.44
CA ILE A 83 -1.02 6.07 -5.58
C ILE A 83 -1.79 7.25 -5.00
N TYR A 84 -1.45 7.66 -3.78
CA TYR A 84 -2.13 8.76 -3.11
C TYR A 84 -1.86 10.11 -3.78
N LEU A 85 -0.64 10.36 -4.28
CA LEU A 85 -0.33 11.56 -5.08
C LEU A 85 -1.11 11.61 -6.40
N ALA A 86 -1.45 10.45 -6.97
CA ALA A 86 -2.32 10.36 -8.13
C ALA A 86 -3.82 10.48 -7.76
N GLY A 87 -4.18 10.76 -6.51
CA GLY A 87 -5.57 10.79 -6.02
C GLY A 87 -6.20 9.41 -5.89
N GLY A 88 -5.38 8.37 -5.90
CA GLY A 88 -5.80 6.99 -5.68
C GLY A 88 -5.96 6.64 -4.20
N ARG A 89 -6.32 5.38 -3.96
CA ARG A 89 -6.52 4.80 -2.62
C ARG A 89 -6.07 3.36 -2.54
N VAL A 90 -5.80 2.88 -1.33
CA VAL A 90 -5.34 1.51 -1.08
C VAL A 90 -6.23 0.84 -0.04
N ILE A 91 -6.82 -0.29 -0.43
CA ILE A 91 -7.66 -1.12 0.44
C ILE A 91 -6.88 -2.36 0.82
N TYR A 92 -6.67 -2.57 2.11
CA TYR A 92 -6.01 -3.74 2.68
C TYR A 92 -7.04 -4.75 3.16
N LEU A 93 -6.87 -6.02 2.79
CA LEU A 93 -7.71 -7.13 3.19
C LEU A 93 -6.83 -8.23 3.79
N GLN A 94 -7.12 -8.64 5.01
CA GLN A 94 -6.41 -9.77 5.61
C GLN A 94 -6.85 -11.08 4.96
N LEU A 95 -5.88 -11.81 4.40
CA LEU A 95 -6.07 -13.12 3.81
C LEU A 95 -5.98 -14.23 4.89
N PRO A 96 -6.63 -15.38 4.67
CA PRO A 96 -6.64 -16.48 5.64
C PRO A 96 -5.26 -17.14 5.86
N ASN A 97 -4.28 -16.87 5.00
CA ASN A 97 -2.88 -17.28 5.14
C ASN A 97 -2.09 -16.38 6.12
N GLY A 98 -2.70 -15.32 6.66
CA GLY A 98 -2.05 -14.34 7.54
C GLY A 98 -1.36 -13.20 6.79
N GLN A 99 -1.34 -13.22 5.45
CA GLN A 99 -0.86 -12.12 4.62
C GLN A 99 -1.98 -11.09 4.39
N TYR A 100 -1.62 -9.96 3.78
CA TYR A 100 -2.55 -8.89 3.44
C TYR A 100 -2.58 -8.69 1.93
N GLU A 101 -3.78 -8.61 1.37
CA GLU A 101 -3.99 -8.16 0.00
C GLU A 101 -4.22 -6.65 0.01
N ALA A 102 -3.31 -5.91 -0.62
CA ALA A 102 -3.42 -4.47 -0.82
C ALA A 102 -3.90 -4.17 -2.24
N THR A 103 -5.14 -3.73 -2.37
CA THR A 103 -5.76 -3.29 -3.62
C THR A 103 -5.57 -1.80 -3.80
N CYS A 104 -4.66 -1.43 -4.69
CA CYS A 104 -4.37 -0.05 -5.06
C CYS A 104 -5.24 0.37 -6.24
N THR A 105 -5.96 1.48 -6.13
CA THR A 105 -6.81 2.02 -7.21
C THR A 105 -6.45 3.46 -7.48
N VAL A 106 -6.18 3.81 -8.73
CA VAL A 106 -5.93 5.19 -9.19
C VAL A 106 -6.97 5.52 -10.26
N PRO A 107 -7.73 6.63 -10.11
CA PRO A 107 -8.77 7.05 -11.06
C PRO A 107 -8.20 7.55 -12.41
#